data_AF-A0A1Y4R8M2-F1
#
_entry.id   AF-A0A1Y4R8M2-F1
#
_cell.length_a   1.000
_cell.length_b   1.000
_cell.length_c   1.000
_cell.angle_alpha   90.00
_cell.angle_beta   90.00
_cell.angle_gamma   90.00
#
_symmetry.space_group_name_H-M   'P 1'
#
loop_
_entity.id
_entity.type
_entity.pdbx_description
1 polymer ?
#
loop_
_entity_poly.entity_id
_entity_poly.type
_entity_poly.pdbx_seq_one_letter_code
_entity_poly.pdbx_strand_id
1 'polypeptide(L)'
;MSVKLINSIMVEKNNINLGLSLYLHTDEDNKQHFVYYTDYLGYGNDEGKYSPVIEKTIHLDEPENISEENYAKRMEKYINDMNRMSFDDVLSMIANS
;
A
#
# COMPACT_ATOMS: atom_id res chain seq x y z
N MET A 1 -8.55 18.01 3.04
CA MET A 1 -7.93 16.66 2.97
C MET A 1 -8.26 15.99 1.65
N SER A 2 -7.27 15.43 0.94
CA SER A 2 -7.46 14.64 -0.28
C SER A 2 -6.60 13.38 -0.28
N VAL A 3 -7.07 12.34 -0.98
CA VAL A 3 -6.39 11.05 -1.11
C VAL A 3 -6.32 10.67 -2.58
N LYS A 4 -5.14 10.29 -3.07
CA LYS A 4 -4.92 9.92 -4.47
C LYS A 4 -4.19 8.58 -4.58
N LEU A 5 -4.80 7.62 -5.28
CA LEU A 5 -4.13 6.37 -5.66
C LEU A 5 -3.02 6.65 -6.66
N ILE A 6 -1.83 6.08 -6.41
CA ILE A 6 -0.66 6.20 -7.28
C ILE A 6 -0.38 4.90 -8.00
N ASN A 7 -0.30 3.79 -7.25
CA ASN A 7 0.03 2.48 -7.79
C ASN A 7 -0.69 1.39 -6.98
N SER A 8 -0.98 0.26 -7.60
CA SER A 8 -1.52 -0.91 -6.91
C SER A 8 -0.94 -2.17 -7.56
N ILE A 9 -0.54 -3.13 -6.74
CA ILE A 9 -0.08 -4.44 -7.17
C ILE A 9 -0.85 -5.52 -6.42
N MET A 10 -0.90 -6.69 -7.03
CA MET A 10 -1.37 -7.91 -6.39
C MET A 10 -0.21 -8.90 -6.38
N VAL A 11 0.08 -9.47 -5.22
CA VAL A 11 1.06 -10.54 -5.05
C VAL A 11 0.36 -11.81 -4.63
N GLU A 12 0.74 -12.93 -5.21
CA GLU A 12 0.07 -14.22 -5.03
C GLU A 12 1.03 -15.28 -4.52
N LYS A 13 0.58 -16.11 -3.57
CA LYS A 13 1.26 -17.34 -3.15
C LYS A 13 0.24 -18.36 -2.66
N ASN A 14 0.30 -19.60 -3.16
CA ASN A 14 -0.55 -20.71 -2.73
C ASN A 14 -2.07 -20.38 -2.73
N ASN A 15 -2.57 -19.75 -3.80
CA ASN A 15 -3.97 -19.31 -3.97
C ASN A 15 -4.45 -18.24 -2.97
N ILE A 16 -3.52 -17.54 -2.34
CA ILE A 16 -3.78 -16.35 -1.51
C ILE A 16 -3.31 -15.13 -2.27
N ASN A 17 -4.13 -14.09 -2.32
CA ASN A 17 -3.79 -12.81 -2.93
C ASN A 17 -3.65 -11.75 -1.86
N LEU A 18 -2.59 -10.94 -1.95
CA LEU A 18 -2.44 -9.73 -1.15
C LEU A 18 -2.47 -8.53 -2.08
N GLY A 19 -3.39 -7.61 -1.80
CA GLY A 19 -3.40 -6.29 -2.41
C GLY A 19 -2.45 -5.37 -1.65
N LEU A 20 -1.66 -4.61 -2.38
CA LEU A 20 -0.87 -3.50 -1.86
C LEU A 20 -1.14 -2.29 -2.74
N SER A 21 -1.48 -1.15 -2.14
CA SER A 21 -1.84 0.07 -2.86
C SER A 21 -1.13 1.27 -2.25
N LEU A 22 -0.39 2.02 -3.06
CA LEU A 22 0.30 3.24 -2.69
C LEU A 22 -0.58 4.46 -2.93
N TYR A 23 -0.74 5.28 -1.89
CA TYR A 23 -1.51 6.51 -1.93
C TYR A 23 -0.67 7.72 -1.50
N LEU A 24 -1.03 8.87 -2.05
CA LEU A 24 -0.63 10.18 -1.53
C LEU A 24 -1.79 10.78 -0.76
N HIS A 25 -1.55 11.10 0.50
CA HIS A 25 -2.45 11.86 1.34
C HIS A 25 -2.02 13.32 1.32
N THR A 26 -2.99 14.23 1.30
CA THR A 26 -2.79 15.66 1.55
C THR A 26 -3.72 16.05 2.68
N ASP A 27 -3.15 16.50 3.80
CA ASP A 27 -3.91 16.88 4.99
C ASP A 27 -4.56 18.28 4.82
N GLU A 28 -5.05 18.85 5.92
CA GLU A 28 -5.69 20.17 5.90
C GLU A 28 -4.68 21.32 5.83
N ASP A 29 -3.43 21.09 6.23
CA ASP A 29 -2.32 22.06 6.18
C ASP A 29 -1.61 22.06 4.80
N ASN A 30 -2.12 21.30 3.82
CA ASN A 30 -1.48 20.96 2.54
C ASN A 30 -0.19 20.14 2.68
N LYS A 31 0.08 19.54 3.84
CA LYS A 31 1.19 18.61 4.00
C LYS A 31 0.83 17.29 3.35
N GLN A 32 1.83 16.70 2.73
CA GLN A 32 1.72 15.48 1.96
C GLN A 32 2.50 14.34 2.62
N HIS A 33 1.99 13.12 2.51
CA HIS A 33 2.70 11.91 2.92
C HIS A 33 2.21 10.71 2.10
N PHE A 34 3.10 9.72 1.95
CA PHE A 34 2.83 8.47 1.26
C PHE A 34 2.44 7.38 2.24
N VAL A 35 1.44 6.60 1.82
CA VAL A 35 0.83 5.55 2.64
C VAL A 35 0.65 4.31 1.80
N TYR A 36 0.97 3.15 2.35
CA TYR A 36 0.47 1.88 1.81
C TYR A 36 -0.82 1.50 2.51
N TYR A 37 -1.82 1.12 1.71
CA TYR A 37 -2.94 0.30 2.15
C TYR A 37 -2.72 -1.14 1.69
N THR A 38 -2.86 -2.07 2.60
CA THR A 38 -2.74 -3.51 2.31
C THR A 38 -4.07 -4.20 2.58
N ASP A 39 -4.48 -5.04 1.65
CA ASP A 39 -5.71 -5.82 1.74
C ASP A 39 -5.39 -7.31 1.68
N TYR A 40 -5.73 -8.06 2.73
CA TYR A 40 -5.70 -9.52 2.69
C TYR A 40 -6.94 -10.04 1.94
N LEU A 41 -6.77 -10.42 0.68
CA LEU A 41 -7.80 -11.03 -0.14
C LEU A 41 -7.64 -12.55 0.03
N GLY A 42 -8.29 -13.10 1.06
CA GLY A 42 -8.10 -14.48 1.51
C GLY A 42 -8.28 -15.58 0.46
N TYR A 43 -8.11 -16.83 0.89
CA TYR A 43 -8.20 -18.01 0.03
C TYR A 43 -9.46 -18.03 -0.83
N GLY A 44 -9.27 -18.17 -2.15
CA GLY A 44 -10.33 -18.68 -3.02
C GLY A 44 -10.51 -20.18 -2.75
N ASN A 45 -11.29 -20.53 -1.74
CA ASN A 45 -11.90 -21.87 -1.70
C ASN A 45 -13.13 -21.83 -2.64
N ASP A 46 -13.40 -22.95 -3.32
CA ASP A 46 -14.46 -23.16 -4.34
C ASP A 46 -15.90 -22.72 -3.95
N GLU A 47 -16.11 -22.20 -2.74
CA GLU A 47 -17.40 -21.72 -2.21
C GLU A 47 -17.53 -20.19 -2.07
N GLY A 48 -16.55 -19.38 -2.51
CA GLY A 48 -16.70 -17.92 -2.55
C GLY A 48 -16.81 -17.22 -1.18
N LYS A 49 -16.35 -17.87 -0.10
CA LYS A 49 -16.32 -17.29 1.24
C LYS A 49 -14.95 -16.66 1.51
N TYR A 50 -14.83 -15.35 1.27
CA TYR A 50 -13.65 -14.58 1.67
C TYR A 50 -13.61 -14.43 3.20
N SER A 51 -12.47 -14.76 3.82
CA SER A 51 -12.17 -14.34 5.20
C SER A 51 -12.20 -12.81 5.30
N PRO A 52 -12.45 -12.22 6.50
CA PRO A 52 -12.49 -10.77 6.65
C PRO A 52 -11.21 -10.14 6.09
N VAL A 53 -11.38 -9.11 5.26
CA VAL A 53 -10.28 -8.31 4.72
C VAL A 53 -9.57 -7.67 5.91
N ILE A 54 -8.31 -8.05 6.13
CA ILE A 54 -7.45 -7.35 7.07
C ILE A 54 -6.89 -6.16 6.30
N GLU A 55 -7.41 -4.98 6.62
CA GLU A 55 -6.93 -3.71 6.09
C GLU A 55 -5.91 -3.13 7.07
N LYS A 56 -4.74 -2.76 6.56
CA LYS A 56 -3.71 -2.04 7.33
C LYS A 56 -3.23 -0.83 6.56
N THR A 57 -2.93 0.22 7.32
CA THR A 57 -2.39 1.49 6.83
C THR A 57 -0.96 1.62 7.33
N ILE A 58 -0.01 1.79 6.41
CA ILE A 58 1.42 1.85 6.72
C ILE A 58 1.94 3.19 6.22
N HIS A 59 2.35 4.05 7.16
CA HIS A 59 2.93 5.35 6.87
C HIS A 59 4.39 5.19 6.42
N LEU A 60 4.74 5.76 5.27
CA LEU A 60 6.08 5.65 4.68
C LEU A 60 6.96 6.85 4.96
N ASP A 61 6.33 7.98 5.28
CA ASP A 61 6.96 9.21 5.70
C ASP A 61 6.01 10.03 6.58
N GLU A 62 6.58 11.05 7.22
CA GLU A 62 5.84 12.02 8.02
C GLU A 62 5.19 13.07 7.11
N PRO A 63 4.03 13.63 7.49
CA PRO A 63 3.40 14.72 6.76
C PRO A 63 4.30 15.96 6.67
N GLU A 64 4.64 16.38 5.45
CA GLU A 64 5.42 17.60 5.23
C GLU A 64 5.05 18.32 3.93
N ASN A 65 5.52 19.56 3.76
CA ASN A 65 5.38 20.27 2.48
C ASN A 65 6.43 19.76 1.50
N ILE A 66 6.03 18.80 0.66
CA ILE A 66 6.92 18.16 -0.32
C ILE A 66 6.97 19.01 -1.61
N SER A 67 8.18 19.28 -2.11
CA SER A 67 8.35 19.91 -3.43
C SER A 67 8.04 18.93 -4.56
N GLU A 68 7.64 19.41 -5.74
CA GLU A 68 7.32 18.53 -6.89
C GLU A 68 8.47 17.58 -7.26
N GLU A 69 9.72 18.05 -7.19
CA GLU A 69 10.90 17.22 -7.48
C GLU A 69 11.08 16.11 -6.43
N ASN A 70 10.94 16.44 -5.14
CA ASN A 70 11.07 15.47 -4.07
C ASN A 70 9.91 14.46 -4.09
N TYR A 71 8.70 14.93 -4.40
CA TYR A 71 7.52 14.11 -4.62
C TYR A 71 7.77 13.07 -5.72
N ALA A 72 8.26 13.49 -6.89
CA ALA A 72 8.51 12.60 -8.01
C ALA A 72 9.56 11.52 -7.66
N LYS A 73 10.65 11.91 -6.99
CA LYS A 73 11.70 10.99 -6.54
C LYS A 73 11.18 9.95 -5.53
N ARG A 74 10.39 10.39 -4.54
CA ARG A 74 9.79 9.50 -3.54
C ARG A 74 8.77 8.57 -4.16
N MET A 75 7.89 9.10 -5.00
CA MET A 75 6.91 8.31 -5.74
C MET A 75 7.60 7.21 -6.56
N GLU A 76 8.61 7.56 -7.35
CA GLU A 76 9.38 6.58 -8.13
C GLU A 76 10.04 5.52 -7.24
N LYS A 77 10.66 5.94 -6.13
CA LYS A 77 11.25 5.01 -5.17
C LYS A 77 10.20 4.04 -4.62
N TYR A 78 9.08 4.53 -4.09
CA TYR A 78 8.05 3.69 -3.49
C TYR A 78 7.38 2.77 -4.51
N ILE A 79 7.13 3.22 -5.74
CA ILE A 79 6.65 2.36 -6.82
C ILE A 79 7.65 1.25 -7.13
N ASN A 80 8.94 1.57 -7.22
CA ASN A 80 9.98 0.58 -7.49
C ASN A 80 10.16 -0.42 -6.36
N ASP A 81 10.11 0.04 -5.10
CA ASP A 81 10.16 -0.81 -3.91
C ASP A 81 8.95 -1.75 -3.90
N MET A 82 7.75 -1.19 -4.05
CA MET A 82 6.48 -1.91 -4.14
C MET A 82 6.49 -2.99 -5.21
N ASN A 83 6.88 -2.66 -6.45
CA ASN A 83 6.92 -3.62 -7.57
C ASN A 83 7.95 -4.75 -7.39
N ARG A 84 8.85 -4.64 -6.41
CA ARG A 84 9.82 -5.68 -6.06
C ARG A 84 9.41 -6.50 -4.84
N MET A 85 8.34 -6.13 -4.14
CA MET A 85 7.87 -6.85 -2.96
C MET A 85 7.31 -8.22 -3.34
N SER A 86 7.74 -9.24 -2.59
CA SER A 86 7.16 -10.57 -2.66
C SER A 86 5.91 -10.68 -1.78
N PHE A 87 5.17 -11.78 -1.92
CA PHE A 87 4.06 -12.10 -1.04
C PHE A 87 4.45 -12.07 0.45
N ASP A 88 5.62 -12.63 0.80
CA ASP A 88 6.06 -12.72 2.20
C ASP A 88 6.44 -11.35 2.77
N ASP A 89 6.95 -10.43 1.92
CA ASP A 89 7.24 -9.05 2.32
C ASP A 89 5.93 -8.31 2.68
N VAL A 90 4.91 -8.41 1.79
CA VAL A 90 3.60 -7.78 2.02
C VAL A 90 2.90 -8.39 3.24
N LEU A 91 2.95 -9.71 3.42
CA LEU A 91 2.39 -10.37 4.60
C LEU A 91 3.07 -9.90 5.89
N SER A 92 4.40 -9.76 5.87
CA SER A 92 5.17 -9.28 7.03
C SER A 92 4.82 -7.83 7.37
N MET A 93 4.55 -7.00 6.37
CA MET A 93 4.08 -5.63 6.56
C MET A 93 2.71 -5.58 7.24
N ILE A 94 1.76 -6.42 6.81
CA ILE A 94 0.44 -6.55 7.44
C ILE A 94 0.56 -7.01 8.91
N ALA A 95 1.47 -7.96 9.18
CA ALA A 95 1.62 -8.56 10.50
C ALA A 95 2.33 -7.66 11.53
N ASN A 96 3.23 -6.77 11.08
CA ASN A 96 4.07 -5.93 11.95
C ASN A 96 3.62 -4.46 12.06
N SER A 97 2.48 -4.10 11.48
CA SER A 97 1.90 -2.74 11.52
C SER A 97 0.84 -2.56 12.59
#